data_AF-A0A6J4KEW0-F1
#
_entry.id   AF-A0A6J4KEW0-F1
#
_cell.length_a   1.000
_cell.length_b   1.000
_cell.length_c   1.000
_cell.angle_alpha   90.00
_cell.angle_beta   90.00
_cell.angle_gamma   90.00
#
_symmetry.space_group_name_H-M   'P 1'
#
loop_
_entity.id
_entity.type
_entity.pdbx_description
1 polymer ?
#
loop_
_entity_poly.entity_id
_entity_poly.type
_entity_poly.pdbx_seq_one_letter_code
_entity_poly.pdbx_strand_id
1 'polypeptide(L)'
;MQSARAAHALRRLNAVAFERILMSHGTPVLRDGSRAVQDLVFEEDPEACVVRPSEVRFAPGRQQGEAYGRRDAAYARLLGLETLDFDLSEVEPSRRSTAVHRHDGDEECFIILSGEGEVHVLRPDETELRRIAVKAGDVVAFPPRYQVAHSFKCTGSEPLRMLGFGAPGNERVGVVDYPLSGKRLTYAWPPGKLHRYYLPDRRDVPYFEGEPED
;
A
#
# COMPACT_ATOMS: atom_id res chain seq x y z
N MET A 1 5.12 -32.58 -5.95
CA MET A 1 4.91 -32.39 -4.49
C MET A 1 6.06 -31.65 -3.83
N GLN A 2 7.32 -32.05 -4.02
CA GLN A 2 8.48 -31.29 -3.51
C GLN A 2 8.79 -30.03 -4.34
N SER A 3 8.58 -30.08 -5.67
CA SER A 3 8.67 -28.93 -6.59
C SER A 3 7.68 -27.83 -6.23
N ALA A 4 6.40 -28.15 -6.05
CA ALA A 4 5.37 -27.18 -5.62
C ALA A 4 5.71 -26.49 -4.28
N ARG A 5 6.26 -27.22 -3.30
CA ARG A 5 6.70 -26.61 -2.03
C ARG A 5 7.87 -25.63 -2.24
N ALA A 6 8.80 -25.94 -3.12
CA ALA A 6 9.90 -25.03 -3.47
C ALA A 6 9.38 -23.79 -4.22
N ALA A 7 8.46 -23.97 -5.17
CA ALA A 7 7.80 -22.88 -5.88
C ALA A 7 7.04 -21.94 -4.92
N HIS A 8 6.26 -22.46 -3.98
CA HIS A 8 5.58 -21.64 -2.96
C HIS A 8 6.59 -20.86 -2.09
N ALA A 9 7.73 -21.46 -1.74
CA ALA A 9 8.77 -20.78 -0.98
C ALA A 9 9.44 -19.65 -1.80
N LEU A 10 9.68 -19.88 -3.09
CA LEU A 10 10.23 -18.89 -4.01
C LEU A 10 9.26 -17.72 -4.25
N ARG A 11 7.95 -17.98 -4.37
CA ARG A 11 6.90 -16.93 -4.49
C ARG A 11 6.99 -15.90 -3.36
N ARG A 12 7.36 -16.33 -2.15
CA ARG A 12 7.51 -15.42 -0.99
C ARG A 12 8.68 -14.45 -1.14
N LEU A 13 9.65 -14.71 -2.01
CA LEU A 13 10.71 -13.77 -2.33
C LEU A 13 10.18 -12.55 -3.10
N ASN A 14 9.14 -12.72 -3.92
CA ASN A 14 8.50 -11.61 -4.64
C ASN A 14 7.75 -10.66 -3.70
N ALA A 15 7.22 -11.17 -2.58
CA ALA A 15 6.56 -10.35 -1.57
C ALA A 15 7.48 -9.32 -0.90
N VAL A 16 8.79 -9.60 -0.82
CA VAL A 16 9.78 -8.75 -0.15
C VAL A 16 10.57 -7.86 -1.13
N ALA A 17 10.04 -7.68 -2.36
CA ALA A 17 10.69 -6.96 -3.45
C ALA A 17 12.08 -7.55 -3.77
N PHE A 18 12.09 -8.67 -4.48
CA PHE A 18 13.30 -9.47 -4.75
C PHE A 18 14.45 -8.68 -5.40
N GLU A 19 14.17 -7.66 -6.20
CA GLU A 19 15.19 -6.72 -6.71
C GLU A 19 15.99 -6.02 -5.60
N ARG A 20 15.49 -6.01 -4.36
CA ARG A 20 16.18 -5.44 -3.20
C ARG A 20 16.99 -6.48 -2.43
N ILE A 21 16.91 -7.75 -2.82
CA ILE A 21 17.70 -8.85 -2.29
C ILE A 21 18.93 -9.02 -3.21
N LEU A 22 20.11 -9.23 -2.61
CA LEU A 22 21.39 -9.35 -3.32
C LEU A 22 21.78 -8.05 -4.06
N MET A 23 21.99 -6.98 -3.30
CA MET A 23 22.46 -5.71 -3.83
C MET A 23 23.99 -5.67 -3.92
N SER A 24 24.53 -5.13 -5.01
CA SER A 24 25.94 -4.76 -5.16
C SER A 24 26.03 -3.32 -5.65
N HIS A 25 26.84 -2.50 -4.97
CA HIS A 25 27.00 -1.07 -5.27
C HIS A 25 25.68 -0.28 -5.45
N GLY A 26 24.64 -0.64 -4.69
CA GLY A 26 23.34 0.04 -4.75
C GLY A 26 22.46 -0.35 -5.93
N THR A 27 22.85 -1.38 -6.69
CA THR A 27 22.07 -1.99 -7.77
C THR A 27 21.78 -3.47 -7.48
N PRO A 28 20.64 -4.02 -7.93
CA PRO A 28 20.39 -5.46 -7.86
C PRO A 28 21.46 -6.23 -8.63
N VAL A 29 21.99 -7.31 -8.05
CA VAL A 29 22.96 -8.19 -8.73
C VAL A 29 22.29 -8.96 -9.87
N LEU A 30 21.05 -9.39 -9.66
CA LEU A 30 20.24 -10.07 -10.67
C LEU A 30 19.41 -9.03 -11.40
N ARG A 31 19.53 -8.96 -12.72
CA ARG A 31 18.58 -8.21 -13.55
C ARG A 31 17.32 -9.04 -13.72
N ASP A 32 16.16 -8.42 -13.58
CA ASP A 32 14.84 -9.05 -13.75
C ASP A 32 14.62 -10.29 -12.85
N GLY A 33 15.27 -10.31 -11.69
CA GLY A 33 15.24 -11.47 -10.79
C GLY A 33 13.83 -11.81 -10.33
N SER A 34 12.99 -10.80 -10.11
CA SER A 34 11.59 -11.00 -9.71
C SER A 34 10.79 -11.73 -10.80
N ARG A 35 11.05 -11.40 -12.08
CA ARG A 35 10.41 -12.05 -13.22
C ARG A 35 10.89 -13.47 -13.38
N ALA A 36 12.20 -13.71 -13.29
CA ALA A 36 12.76 -15.06 -13.37
C ALA A 36 12.23 -15.99 -12.26
N VAL A 37 12.08 -15.48 -11.02
CA VAL A 37 11.45 -16.21 -9.92
C VAL A 37 9.99 -16.50 -10.23
N GLN A 38 9.26 -15.53 -10.81
CA GLN A 38 7.87 -15.71 -11.17
C GLN A 38 7.66 -16.77 -12.26
N ASP A 39 8.48 -16.73 -13.32
CA ASP A 39 8.43 -17.68 -14.42
C ASP A 39 8.66 -19.11 -13.88
N LEU A 40 9.69 -19.30 -13.05
CA LEU A 40 9.97 -20.59 -12.41
C LEU A 40 8.81 -21.08 -11.53
N VAL A 41 8.15 -20.18 -10.81
CA VAL A 41 6.99 -20.53 -9.99
C VAL A 41 5.83 -21.04 -10.86
N PHE A 42 5.53 -20.38 -11.98
CA PHE A 42 4.46 -20.80 -12.90
C PHE A 42 4.81 -22.05 -13.70
N GLU A 43 6.09 -22.29 -14.00
CA GLU A 43 6.55 -23.50 -14.68
C GLU A 43 6.44 -24.75 -13.78
N GLU A 44 6.74 -24.62 -12.49
CA GLU A 44 6.86 -25.75 -11.56
C GLU A 44 5.60 -26.03 -10.72
N ASP A 45 4.69 -25.06 -10.61
CA ASP A 45 3.45 -25.17 -9.83
C ASP A 45 2.22 -24.91 -10.71
N PRO A 46 1.45 -25.96 -11.08
CA PRO A 46 0.25 -25.80 -11.91
C PRO A 46 -0.88 -25.04 -11.20
N GLU A 47 -0.81 -24.85 -9.88
CA GLU A 47 -1.77 -24.05 -9.10
C GLU A 47 -1.25 -22.63 -8.85
N ALA A 48 -0.18 -22.19 -9.53
CA ALA A 48 0.50 -20.93 -9.21
C ALA A 48 -0.34 -19.66 -9.40
N CYS A 49 -1.44 -19.75 -10.15
CA CYS A 49 -2.43 -18.68 -10.29
C CYS A 49 -3.28 -18.46 -9.03
N VAL A 50 -3.13 -19.31 -8.00
CA VAL A 50 -3.87 -19.24 -6.74
C VAL A 50 -2.92 -18.94 -5.58
N VAL A 51 -3.23 -17.89 -4.82
CA VAL A 51 -2.58 -17.60 -3.54
C VAL A 51 -3.61 -17.77 -2.43
N ARG A 52 -3.36 -18.68 -1.48
CA ARG A 52 -4.23 -18.87 -0.32
C ARG A 52 -3.86 -17.90 0.80
N PRO A 53 -4.83 -17.42 1.61
CA PRO A 53 -4.53 -16.56 2.76
C PRO A 53 -3.49 -17.15 3.73
N SER A 54 -3.42 -18.48 3.87
CA SER A 54 -2.42 -19.17 4.71
C SER A 54 -0.97 -19.05 4.22
N GLU A 55 -0.77 -18.71 2.94
CA GLU A 55 0.56 -18.55 2.33
C GLU A 55 1.06 -17.10 2.44
N VAL A 56 0.13 -16.19 2.66
CA VAL A 56 0.37 -14.76 2.68
C VAL A 56 1.07 -14.36 3.98
N ARG A 57 2.07 -13.50 3.85
CA ARG A 57 2.71 -12.86 4.99
C ARG A 57 2.54 -11.36 4.90
N PHE A 58 1.98 -10.81 5.96
CA PHE A 58 1.90 -9.38 6.15
C PHE A 58 3.28 -8.79 6.43
N ALA A 59 3.66 -7.81 5.63
CA ALA A 59 4.81 -6.97 5.89
C ALA A 59 4.32 -5.67 6.55
N PRO A 60 5.05 -5.12 7.53
CA PRO A 60 4.70 -3.82 8.09
C PRO A 60 4.87 -2.74 7.01
N GLY A 61 3.84 -1.91 6.84
CA GLY A 61 3.93 -0.64 6.11
C GLY A 61 4.68 0.41 6.94
N ARG A 62 4.45 1.70 6.64
CA ARG A 62 4.92 2.78 7.52
C ARG A 62 4.16 2.72 8.85
N GLN A 63 4.88 2.88 9.96
CA GLN A 63 4.36 2.78 11.32
C GLN A 63 4.82 3.99 12.15
N GLN A 64 4.00 4.44 13.10
CA GLN A 64 4.40 5.35 14.15
C GLN A 64 3.61 5.08 15.42
N GLY A 65 4.35 4.75 16.49
CA GLY A 65 3.78 4.49 17.80
C GLY A 65 2.62 3.49 17.76
N GLU A 66 1.56 3.84 18.48
CA GLU A 66 0.29 3.09 18.51
C GLU A 66 -0.82 3.76 17.71
N ALA A 67 -0.63 5.00 17.26
CA ALA A 67 -1.64 5.75 16.51
C ALA A 67 -1.69 5.33 15.03
N TYR A 68 -0.54 5.03 14.44
CA TYR A 68 -0.42 4.82 13.00
C TYR A 68 0.20 3.49 12.61
N GLY A 69 -0.42 2.88 11.61
CA GLY A 69 0.19 1.85 10.80
C GLY A 69 -0.79 0.83 10.28
N ARG A 70 -0.41 0.25 9.14
CA ARG A 70 -1.05 -0.93 8.55
C ARG A 70 0.00 -1.97 8.20
N ARG A 71 -0.43 -3.22 8.02
CA ARG A 71 0.41 -4.25 7.42
C ARG A 71 -0.23 -4.70 6.13
N ASP A 72 0.59 -4.95 5.13
CA ASP A 72 0.14 -5.21 3.78
C ASP A 72 0.67 -6.56 3.28
N ALA A 73 -0.15 -7.19 2.47
CA ALA A 73 0.22 -8.33 1.67
C ALA A 73 0.06 -7.97 0.19
N ALA A 74 1.18 -7.81 -0.51
CA ALA A 74 1.21 -7.38 -1.92
C ALA A 74 0.77 -8.53 -2.86
N TYR A 75 -0.53 -8.74 -3.00
CA TYR A 75 -1.10 -9.79 -3.85
C TYR A 75 -0.67 -9.65 -5.31
N ALA A 76 -0.63 -8.42 -5.85
CA ALA A 76 -0.12 -8.18 -7.19
C ALA A 76 1.28 -8.76 -7.40
N ARG A 77 2.20 -8.52 -6.47
CA ARG A 77 3.57 -9.08 -6.52
C ARG A 77 3.62 -10.59 -6.35
N LEU A 78 2.82 -11.14 -5.44
CA LEU A 78 2.74 -12.58 -5.21
C LEU A 78 2.23 -13.34 -6.44
N LEU A 79 1.39 -12.70 -7.24
CA LEU A 79 0.78 -13.24 -8.46
C LEU A 79 1.51 -12.82 -9.74
N GLY A 80 2.62 -12.07 -9.64
CA GLY A 80 3.39 -11.64 -10.81
C GLY A 80 2.67 -10.63 -11.71
N LEU A 81 1.75 -9.83 -11.17
CA LEU A 81 1.03 -8.82 -11.93
C LEU A 81 1.90 -7.58 -12.14
N GLU A 82 1.91 -7.07 -13.37
CA GLU A 82 2.68 -5.88 -13.75
C GLU A 82 1.80 -4.65 -14.01
N THR A 83 0.50 -4.86 -14.26
CA THR A 83 -0.44 -3.78 -14.61
C THR A 83 -1.45 -3.50 -13.50
N LEU A 84 -2.05 -4.55 -12.94
CA LEU A 84 -3.00 -4.43 -11.83
C LEU A 84 -2.22 -4.42 -10.52
N ASP A 85 -2.37 -3.35 -9.74
CA ASP A 85 -1.81 -3.27 -8.39
C ASP A 85 -2.91 -3.37 -7.33
N PHE A 86 -2.72 -4.30 -6.40
CA PHE A 86 -3.58 -4.44 -5.24
C PHE A 86 -2.90 -5.20 -4.11
N ASP A 87 -3.31 -4.86 -2.89
CA ASP A 87 -2.85 -5.48 -1.67
C ASP A 87 -4.03 -5.81 -0.75
N LEU A 88 -3.78 -6.73 0.18
CA LEU A 88 -4.63 -6.90 1.36
C LEU A 88 -3.97 -6.12 2.49
N SER A 89 -4.67 -5.10 2.97
CA SER A 89 -4.26 -4.27 4.10
C SER A 89 -4.97 -4.70 5.39
N GLU A 90 -4.23 -4.67 6.50
CA GLU A 90 -4.72 -4.83 7.86
C GLU A 90 -4.39 -3.60 8.71
N VAL A 91 -5.42 -3.02 9.35
CA VAL A 91 -5.29 -1.97 10.35
C VAL A 91 -5.70 -2.54 11.71
N GLU A 92 -4.75 -2.55 12.65
CA GLU A 92 -5.00 -3.06 14.01
C GLU A 92 -5.97 -2.14 14.78
N PRO A 93 -6.69 -2.67 15.79
CA PRO A 93 -7.59 -1.88 16.63
C PRO A 93 -6.98 -0.56 17.12
N SER A 94 -7.79 0.49 17.10
CA SER A 94 -7.44 1.88 17.46
C SER A 94 -6.47 2.59 16.53
N ARG A 95 -5.81 1.89 15.59
CA ARG A 95 -4.83 2.48 14.67
C ARG A 95 -5.50 3.13 13.46
N ARG A 96 -4.80 4.10 12.89
CA ARG A 96 -5.05 4.70 11.58
C ARG A 96 -4.06 4.14 10.55
N SER A 97 -4.50 3.80 9.34
CA SER A 97 -3.71 3.12 8.30
C SER A 97 -2.50 3.94 7.87
N THR A 98 -2.73 5.22 7.62
CA THR A 98 -1.80 6.19 7.02
C THR A 98 -2.09 7.58 7.56
N ALA A 99 -1.19 8.53 7.31
CA ALA A 99 -1.55 9.94 7.39
C ALA A 99 -2.75 10.25 6.46
N VAL A 100 -3.51 11.30 6.76
CA VAL A 100 -4.60 11.75 5.88
C VAL A 100 -3.98 12.36 4.64
N HIS A 101 -4.30 11.82 3.46
CA HIS A 101 -3.63 12.17 2.23
C HIS A 101 -4.53 12.11 1.01
N ARG A 102 -4.19 12.84 -0.06
CA ARG A 102 -4.84 12.74 -1.37
C ARG A 102 -3.80 12.55 -2.47
N HIS A 103 -4.15 11.75 -3.46
CA HIS A 103 -3.39 11.62 -4.70
C HIS A 103 -3.90 12.62 -5.72
N ASP A 104 -2.99 13.29 -6.43
CA ASP A 104 -3.36 14.29 -7.45
C ASP A 104 -3.80 13.64 -8.77
N GLY A 105 -3.24 12.47 -9.09
CA GLY A 105 -3.48 11.77 -10.36
C GLY A 105 -3.83 10.29 -10.23
N ASP A 106 -3.48 9.64 -9.12
CA ASP A 106 -3.71 8.20 -8.95
C ASP A 106 -5.13 7.94 -8.43
N GLU A 107 -5.73 6.85 -8.89
CA GLU A 107 -7.00 6.36 -8.39
C GLU A 107 -6.76 5.30 -7.31
N GLU A 108 -7.54 5.39 -6.23
CA GLU A 108 -7.55 4.37 -5.19
C GLU A 108 -8.97 3.86 -4.94
N CYS A 109 -9.09 2.56 -4.71
CA CYS A 109 -10.34 1.89 -4.37
C CYS A 109 -10.11 0.83 -3.30
N PHE A 110 -11.05 0.69 -2.37
CA PHE A 110 -10.95 -0.20 -1.24
C PHE A 110 -12.26 -0.99 -1.09
N ILE A 111 -12.13 -2.30 -0.85
CA ILE A 111 -13.25 -3.17 -0.50
C ILE A 111 -13.01 -3.68 0.92
N ILE A 112 -13.92 -3.37 1.85
CA ILE A 112 -13.81 -3.83 3.23
C ILE A 112 -14.22 -5.30 3.30
N LEU A 113 -13.31 -6.15 3.78
CA LEU A 113 -13.52 -7.60 3.86
C LEU A 113 -14.02 -8.04 5.23
N SER A 114 -13.47 -7.46 6.30
CA SER A 114 -13.83 -7.80 7.69
C SER A 114 -13.45 -6.69 8.65
N GLY A 115 -14.02 -6.73 9.85
CA GLY A 115 -13.84 -5.69 10.86
C GLY A 115 -14.73 -4.48 10.60
N GLU A 116 -14.59 -3.50 11.49
CA GLU A 116 -15.36 -2.27 11.49
C GLU A 116 -14.42 -1.10 11.77
N GLY A 117 -14.68 0.02 11.11
CA GLY A 117 -13.82 1.18 11.18
C GLY A 117 -14.50 2.45 10.71
N GLU A 118 -13.67 3.44 10.49
CA GLU A 118 -14.06 4.69 9.88
C GLU A 118 -13.14 4.99 8.71
N VAL A 119 -13.70 5.49 7.61
CA VAL A 119 -12.95 6.28 6.65
C VAL A 119 -12.98 7.74 7.11
N HIS A 120 -11.79 8.29 7.30
CA HIS A 120 -11.56 9.68 7.66
C HIS A 120 -11.35 10.45 6.37
N VAL A 121 -12.18 11.45 6.08
CA VAL A 121 -12.12 12.21 4.82
C VAL A 121 -12.08 13.71 5.06
N LEU A 122 -11.34 14.42 4.21
CA LEU A 122 -11.26 15.88 4.17
C LEU A 122 -11.40 16.34 2.72
N ARG A 123 -12.44 17.14 2.44
CA ARG A 123 -12.65 17.74 1.11
C ARG A 123 -11.88 19.06 0.98
N PRO A 124 -11.58 19.54 -0.24
CA PRO A 124 -10.79 20.75 -0.45
C PRO A 124 -11.27 22.01 0.28
N ASP A 125 -12.59 22.17 0.43
CA ASP A 125 -13.21 23.34 1.05
C ASP A 125 -13.56 23.13 2.54
N GLU A 126 -13.12 22.01 3.13
CA GLU A 126 -13.39 21.65 4.51
C GLU A 126 -12.14 21.80 5.37
N THR A 127 -12.32 22.27 6.60
CA THR A 127 -11.27 22.36 7.62
C THR A 127 -11.34 21.25 8.65
N GLU A 128 -12.48 20.55 8.72
CA GLU A 128 -12.73 19.49 9.70
C GLU A 128 -12.79 18.13 9.02
N LEU A 129 -12.14 17.15 9.65
CA LEU A 129 -12.14 15.77 9.20
C LEU A 129 -13.52 15.14 9.45
N ARG A 130 -14.16 14.63 8.40
CA ARG A 130 -15.36 13.81 8.54
C ARG A 130 -14.98 12.36 8.81
N ARG A 131 -15.68 11.72 9.72
CA ARG A 131 -15.51 10.30 10.06
C ARG A 131 -16.77 9.55 9.61
N ILE A 132 -16.60 8.58 8.71
CA ILE A 132 -17.70 7.84 8.12
C ILE A 132 -17.50 6.37 8.47
N ALA A 133 -18.46 5.75 9.17
CA ALA A 133 -18.38 4.35 9.53
C ALA A 133 -18.35 3.45 8.28
N VAL A 134 -17.51 2.43 8.30
CA VAL A 134 -17.37 1.41 7.25
C VAL A 134 -17.29 0.02 7.87
N LYS A 135 -17.82 -0.97 7.15
CA LYS A 135 -17.85 -2.37 7.57
C LYS A 135 -17.72 -3.31 6.37
N ALA A 136 -17.60 -4.61 6.65
CA ALA A 136 -17.53 -5.64 5.63
C ALA A 136 -18.62 -5.50 4.55
N GLY A 137 -18.19 -5.54 3.28
CA GLY A 137 -19.05 -5.37 2.11
C GLY A 137 -19.12 -3.93 1.57
N ASP A 138 -18.68 -2.93 2.34
CA ASP A 138 -18.60 -1.55 1.86
C ASP A 138 -17.45 -1.39 0.85
N VAL A 139 -17.68 -0.53 -0.13
CA VAL A 139 -16.70 -0.15 -1.16
C VAL A 139 -16.47 1.35 -1.09
N VAL A 140 -15.20 1.74 -1.04
CA VAL A 140 -14.76 3.13 -0.88
C VAL A 140 -13.80 3.46 -2.00
N ALA A 141 -13.92 4.63 -2.63
CA ALA A 141 -13.02 5.03 -3.71
C ALA A 141 -12.69 6.51 -3.65
N PHE A 142 -11.51 6.86 -4.15
CA PHE A 142 -10.98 8.22 -4.19
C PHE A 142 -10.53 8.57 -5.60
N PRO A 143 -11.46 8.97 -6.49
CA PRO A 143 -11.09 9.51 -7.79
C PRO A 143 -10.37 10.86 -7.62
N PRO A 144 -9.21 11.07 -8.28
CA PRO A 144 -8.35 12.23 -8.05
C PRO A 144 -9.07 13.55 -8.33
N ARG A 145 -9.98 13.59 -9.32
CA ARG A 145 -10.76 14.79 -9.69
C ARG A 145 -11.55 15.43 -8.53
N TYR A 146 -11.85 14.68 -7.47
CA TYR A 146 -12.58 15.22 -6.30
C TYR A 146 -11.64 15.68 -5.18
N GLN A 147 -10.35 15.36 -5.28
CA GLN A 147 -9.30 15.83 -4.38
C GLN A 147 -9.63 15.61 -2.89
N VAL A 148 -10.29 14.49 -2.58
CA VAL A 148 -10.68 14.11 -1.22
C VAL A 148 -9.50 13.41 -0.55
N ALA A 149 -8.94 14.05 0.48
CA ALA A 149 -7.92 13.43 1.30
C ALA A 149 -8.55 12.43 2.26
N HIS A 150 -7.84 11.33 2.53
CA HIS A 150 -8.42 10.21 3.23
C HIS A 150 -7.41 9.40 4.05
N SER A 151 -7.95 8.61 4.98
CA SER A 151 -7.27 7.57 5.74
C SER A 151 -8.30 6.63 6.38
N PHE A 152 -7.90 5.42 6.78
CA PHE A 152 -8.80 4.47 7.46
C PHE A 152 -8.39 4.30 8.91
N LYS A 153 -9.36 4.26 9.83
CA LYS A 153 -9.15 3.97 11.24
C LYS A 153 -9.91 2.72 11.64
N CYS A 154 -9.25 1.79 12.33
CA CYS A 154 -9.95 0.67 12.95
C CYS A 154 -10.57 1.14 14.26
N THR A 155 -11.89 0.99 14.38
CA THR A 155 -12.65 1.34 15.60
C THR A 155 -13.22 0.12 16.30
N GLY A 156 -13.17 -1.05 15.65
CA GLY A 156 -13.55 -2.33 16.25
C GLY A 156 -12.45 -2.94 17.12
N SER A 157 -12.78 -4.08 17.75
CA SER A 157 -11.84 -4.89 18.54
C SER A 157 -11.03 -5.88 17.70
N GLU A 158 -11.40 -6.08 16.44
CA GLU A 158 -10.71 -6.95 15.48
C GLU A 158 -10.08 -6.11 14.36
N PRO A 159 -9.01 -6.59 13.71
CA PRO A 159 -8.39 -5.85 12.61
C PRO A 159 -9.36 -5.53 11.47
N LEU A 160 -9.32 -4.28 11.02
CA LEU A 160 -10.00 -3.85 9.80
C LEU A 160 -9.22 -4.36 8.59
N ARG A 161 -9.83 -5.25 7.80
CA ARG A 161 -9.24 -5.83 6.59
C ARG A 161 -9.85 -5.24 5.35
N MET A 162 -9.02 -4.84 4.40
CA MET A 162 -9.48 -4.29 3.12
C MET A 162 -8.58 -4.72 1.96
N LEU A 163 -9.18 -4.99 0.80
CA LEU A 163 -8.44 -5.02 -0.46
C LEU A 163 -8.28 -3.59 -0.96
N GLY A 164 -7.05 -3.11 -1.05
CA GLY A 164 -6.72 -1.82 -1.64
C GLY A 164 -6.24 -2.01 -3.07
N PHE A 165 -6.81 -1.23 -3.99
CA PHE A 165 -6.43 -1.17 -5.40
C PHE A 165 -5.85 0.22 -5.68
N GLY A 166 -4.72 0.25 -6.36
CA GLY A 166 -4.10 1.47 -6.85
C GLY A 166 -3.97 1.41 -8.37
N ALA A 167 -4.32 2.51 -9.04
CA ALA A 167 -4.05 2.67 -10.45
C ALA A 167 -3.30 3.99 -10.67
N PRO A 168 -2.09 3.96 -11.25
CA PRO A 168 -1.36 5.19 -11.53
C PRO A 168 -2.12 6.02 -12.57
N GLY A 169 -2.07 7.33 -12.42
CA GLY A 169 -2.54 8.25 -13.45
C GLY A 169 -1.71 8.17 -14.74
N ASN A 170 -2.07 9.00 -15.73
CA ASN A 170 -1.31 9.09 -16.99
C ASN A 170 0.05 9.79 -16.86
N GLU A 171 0.36 10.32 -15.68
CA GLU A 171 1.59 11.06 -15.42
C GLU A 171 2.73 10.14 -14.98
N ARG A 172 3.95 10.49 -15.38
CA ARG A 172 5.16 9.76 -14.95
C ARG A 172 5.56 10.11 -13.53
N VAL A 173 5.02 11.19 -12.97
CA VAL A 173 5.30 11.69 -11.63
C VAL A 173 3.99 11.73 -10.87
N GLY A 174 3.93 10.98 -9.77
CA GLY A 174 2.82 11.04 -8.84
C GLY A 174 3.05 12.10 -7.77
N VAL A 175 1.96 12.71 -7.31
CA VAL A 175 1.94 13.72 -6.25
C VAL A 175 0.93 13.30 -5.19
N VAL A 176 1.35 13.34 -3.92
CA VAL A 176 0.48 13.11 -2.76
C VAL A 176 0.56 14.30 -1.82
N ASP A 177 -0.58 14.85 -1.44
CA ASP A 177 -0.66 15.92 -0.44
C ASP A 177 -1.17 15.39 0.90
N TYR A 178 -0.58 15.90 1.97
CA TYR A 178 -0.92 15.61 3.37
C TYR A 178 -1.44 16.91 4.00
N PRO A 179 -2.75 17.21 3.88
CA PRO A 179 -3.29 18.52 4.24
C PRO A 179 -3.16 18.86 5.72
N LEU A 180 -3.16 17.86 6.62
CA LEU A 180 -3.09 18.11 8.07
C LEU A 180 -1.71 18.58 8.53
N SER A 181 -0.65 18.16 7.84
CA SER A 181 0.73 18.56 8.15
C SER A 181 1.30 19.56 7.14
N GLY A 182 0.57 19.88 6.06
CA GLY A 182 1.08 20.68 4.94
C GLY A 182 2.21 20.02 4.14
N LYS A 183 2.35 18.69 4.20
CA LYS A 183 3.43 17.97 3.49
C LYS A 183 2.99 17.63 2.06
N ARG A 184 3.96 17.55 1.13
CA ARG A 184 3.79 17.02 -0.23
C ARG A 184 4.82 15.94 -0.51
N LEU A 185 4.40 14.81 -1.05
CA LEU A 185 5.25 13.76 -1.61
C LEU A 185 5.23 13.83 -3.14
N THR A 186 6.39 13.77 -3.77
CA THR A 186 6.51 13.45 -5.20
C THR A 186 7.20 12.10 -5.37
N TYR A 187 6.78 11.31 -6.36
CA TYR A 187 7.40 10.04 -6.74
C TYR A 187 7.34 9.83 -8.26
N ALA A 188 8.16 8.92 -8.79
CA ALA A 188 8.18 8.60 -10.22
C ALA A 188 7.71 7.16 -10.47
N TRP A 189 6.99 6.97 -11.57
CA TRP A 189 6.54 5.65 -12.04
C TRP A 189 7.37 5.13 -13.24
N PRO A 190 7.70 3.83 -13.31
CA PRO A 190 7.62 2.86 -12.23
C PRO A 190 8.62 3.22 -11.10
N PRO A 191 8.44 2.72 -9.87
CA PRO A 191 9.22 3.13 -8.70
C PRO A 191 10.72 2.76 -8.83
N GLY A 192 11.49 3.62 -9.50
CA GLY A 192 12.93 3.47 -9.74
C GLY A 192 13.80 4.40 -8.90
N LYS A 193 13.27 5.58 -8.51
CA LYS A 193 13.69 6.50 -7.42
C LYS A 193 13.22 7.93 -7.72
N LEU A 194 12.35 8.46 -6.87
CA LEU A 194 12.56 9.69 -6.07
C LEU A 194 11.34 9.92 -5.17
N HIS A 195 11.23 9.26 -4.02
CA HIS A 195 10.26 9.66 -3.00
C HIS A 195 10.86 10.82 -2.21
N ARG A 196 10.24 12.00 -2.29
CA ARG A 196 10.65 13.15 -1.48
C ARG A 196 9.44 13.76 -0.80
N TYR A 197 9.54 13.94 0.51
CA TYR A 197 8.58 14.65 1.32
C TYR A 197 9.05 16.09 1.49
N TYR A 198 8.15 17.04 1.28
CA TYR A 198 8.43 18.47 1.36
C TYR A 198 7.46 19.15 2.32
N LEU A 199 7.99 20.09 3.09
CA LEU A 199 7.26 21.22 3.67
C LEU A 199 7.67 22.49 2.92
N PRO A 200 6.95 23.62 3.04
CA PRO A 200 7.27 24.86 2.32
C PRO A 200 8.74 25.32 2.41
N ASP A 201 9.43 24.98 3.50
CA ASP A 201 10.81 25.36 3.82
C ASP A 201 11.79 24.19 3.98
N ARG A 202 11.33 22.93 3.96
CA ARG A 202 12.16 21.73 4.26
C ARG A 202 11.96 20.60 3.26
N ARG A 203 13.05 19.88 2.95
CA ARG A 203 13.05 18.66 2.13
C ARG A 203 13.37 17.44 2.99
N ASP A 204 12.98 16.27 2.50
CA ASP A 204 13.27 14.95 3.11
C ASP A 204 12.73 14.81 4.54
N VAL A 205 11.51 15.32 4.74
CA VAL A 205 10.80 15.29 6.03
C VAL A 205 10.32 13.85 6.34
N PRO A 206 10.46 13.35 7.58
CA PRO A 206 9.87 12.08 8.01
C PRO A 206 8.37 12.00 7.72
N TYR A 207 7.90 10.82 7.32
CA TYR A 207 6.53 10.61 6.84
C TYR A 207 5.45 11.09 7.82
N PHE A 208 5.60 10.79 9.10
CA PHE A 208 4.61 11.16 10.12
C PHE A 208 4.93 12.46 10.87
N GLU A 209 5.95 13.22 10.46
CA GLU A 209 6.25 14.48 11.15
C GLU A 209 5.08 15.46 10.98
N GLY A 210 4.54 15.96 12.10
CA GLY A 210 3.42 16.90 12.11
C GLY A 210 2.05 16.29 11.81
N GLU A 211 1.93 14.96 11.75
CA GLU A 211 0.62 14.31 11.65
C GLU A 211 -0.06 14.24 13.03
N PRO A 212 -1.38 14.51 13.13
CA PRO A 212 -2.11 14.43 14.39
C PRO A 212 -2.36 12.97 14.78
N GLU A 213 -2.21 12.61 16.05
CA GLU A 213 -2.39 11.22 16.52
C GLU A 213 -3.84 10.89 16.94
N ASP A 214 -4.73 11.88 17.01
CA ASP A 214 -6.13 11.81 17.47
C ASP A 214 -7.22 11.96 16.37
#